data_AF-A0A355GM02-F1
#
_entry.id   AF-A0A355GM02-F1
#
_cell.length_a   1.000
_cell.length_b   1.000
_cell.length_c   1.000
_cell.angle_alpha   90.00
_cell.angle_beta   90.00
_cell.angle_gamma   90.00
#
_symmetry.space_group_name_H-M   'P 1'
#
loop_
_entity.id
_entity.type
_entity.pdbx_description
1 polymer ?
#
loop_
_entity_poly.entity_id
_entity_poly.type
_entity_poly.pdbx_seq_one_letter_code
_entity_poly.pdbx_strand_id
1 'polypeptide(L)'
;MQIEEIGDLLEALVSLRKTIVKDAAGHGNLLETMHPAYENSASNLLHFLALRQHDIRPLQQRLALVGLSSLGRSESCVLATLSAVIRVLEAILGQRHHVSEKKDGATPAIEDGFKLLNDHADQLLGSANSERTVRIMVTMPTEAAHDPAIIHQLMARGMDCMRINCAHD
;
A
#
# COMPACT_ATOMS: atom_id res chain seq x y z
N MET A 1 -3.24 -15.70 -29.34
CA MET A 1 -2.10 -15.07 -28.63
C MET A 1 -2.58 -14.06 -27.59
N GLN A 2 -3.17 -12.90 -27.93
CA GLN A 2 -3.54 -11.89 -26.91
C GLN A 2 -4.63 -12.34 -25.89
N ILE A 3 -5.60 -13.18 -26.26
CA ILE A 3 -6.70 -13.57 -25.35
C ILE A 3 -6.25 -14.62 -24.31
N GLU A 4 -5.44 -15.60 -24.71
CA GLU A 4 -4.90 -16.61 -23.80
C GLU A 4 -3.98 -15.97 -22.74
N GLU A 5 -3.10 -15.05 -23.16
CA GLU A 5 -2.21 -14.33 -22.24
C GLU A 5 -2.97 -13.48 -21.20
N ILE A 6 -4.11 -12.91 -21.59
CA ILE A 6 -5.02 -12.16 -20.70
C ILE A 6 -5.74 -13.14 -19.75
N GLY A 7 -6.15 -14.31 -20.23
CA GLY A 7 -6.71 -15.39 -19.42
C GLY A 7 -5.74 -15.84 -18.32
N ASP A 8 -4.51 -16.15 -18.69
CA ASP A 8 -3.45 -16.54 -17.74
C ASP A 8 -3.15 -15.43 -16.72
N LEU A 9 -3.22 -14.17 -17.14
CA LEU A 9 -3.01 -13.01 -16.26
C LEU A 9 -4.15 -12.87 -15.25
N LEU A 10 -5.40 -13.03 -15.71
CA LEU A 10 -6.58 -13.04 -14.86
C LEU A 10 -6.49 -14.16 -13.81
N GLU A 11 -6.18 -15.39 -14.22
CA GLU A 11 -6.04 -16.52 -13.30
C GLU A 11 -4.96 -16.28 -12.25
N ALA A 12 -3.81 -15.76 -12.67
CA ALA A 12 -2.73 -15.43 -11.75
C ALA A 12 -3.12 -14.36 -10.72
N LEU A 13 -3.84 -13.31 -11.14
CA LEU A 13 -4.32 -12.26 -10.24
C LEU A 13 -5.42 -12.74 -9.29
N VAL A 14 -6.35 -13.57 -9.77
CA VAL A 14 -7.38 -14.20 -8.93
C VAL A 14 -6.73 -15.12 -7.89
N SER A 15 -5.72 -15.90 -8.29
CA SER A 15 -4.93 -16.74 -7.39
C SER A 15 -4.20 -15.90 -6.34
N LEU A 16 -3.48 -14.85 -6.76
CA LEU A 16 -2.79 -13.92 -5.86
C LEU A 16 -3.75 -13.29 -4.86
N ARG A 17 -4.91 -12.79 -5.31
CA ARG A 17 -5.93 -12.19 -4.43
C ARG A 17 -6.41 -13.19 -3.37
N LYS A 18 -6.69 -14.45 -3.75
CA LYS A 18 -7.11 -15.51 -2.82
C LYS A 18 -6.04 -15.78 -1.77
N THR A 19 -4.77 -15.86 -2.18
CA THR A 19 -3.65 -16.06 -1.26
C THR A 19 -3.51 -14.91 -0.28
N ILE A 20 -3.56 -13.66 -0.74
CA ILE A 20 -3.50 -12.47 0.11
C ILE A 20 -4.60 -12.46 1.17
N VAL A 21 -5.85 -12.75 0.78
CA VAL A 21 -6.98 -12.81 1.71
C VAL A 21 -6.78 -13.91 2.75
N LYS A 22 -6.32 -15.09 2.32
CA LYS A 22 -6.06 -16.22 3.22
C LYS A 22 -4.95 -15.90 4.23
N ASP A 23 -3.84 -15.32 3.77
CA ASP A 23 -2.68 -15.02 4.62
C ASP A 23 -2.99 -13.90 5.61
N ALA A 24 -3.75 -12.88 5.18
CA ALA A 24 -4.23 -11.82 6.06
C ALA A 24 -5.21 -12.34 7.13
N ALA A 25 -6.11 -13.26 6.77
CA ALA A 25 -7.07 -13.85 7.72
C ALA A 25 -6.37 -14.62 8.86
N GLY A 26 -5.20 -15.21 8.60
CA GLY A 26 -4.38 -15.86 9.64
C GLY A 26 -3.92 -14.92 10.76
N HIS A 27 -4.02 -13.60 10.54
CA HIS A 27 -3.62 -12.56 11.48
C HIS A 27 -4.81 -11.74 12.02
N GLY A 28 -6.05 -12.21 11.80
CA GLY A 28 -7.27 -11.47 12.14
C GLY A 28 -7.38 -11.05 13.61
N ASN A 29 -6.84 -11.85 14.54
CA ASN A 29 -6.85 -11.54 15.98
C ASN A 29 -6.13 -10.23 16.32
N LEU A 30 -5.19 -9.76 15.48
CA LEU A 30 -4.54 -8.47 15.68
C LEU A 30 -5.53 -7.31 15.55
N LEU A 31 -6.55 -7.44 14.70
CA LEU A 31 -7.55 -6.41 14.46
C LEU A 31 -8.49 -6.21 15.65
N GLU A 32 -8.74 -7.25 16.45
CA GLU A 32 -9.65 -7.18 17.62
C GLU A 32 -9.15 -6.23 18.71
N THR A 33 -7.83 -5.98 18.76
CA THR A 33 -7.20 -5.08 19.72
C THR A 33 -6.94 -3.69 19.18
N MET A 34 -7.22 -3.46 17.90
CA MET A 34 -6.96 -2.17 17.24
C MET A 34 -8.04 -1.16 17.58
N HIS A 35 -7.64 0.11 17.70
CA HIS A 35 -8.58 1.20 17.87
C HIS A 35 -9.48 1.31 16.61
N PRO A 36 -10.81 1.45 16.74
CA PRO A 36 -11.75 1.40 15.61
C PRO A 36 -11.41 2.38 14.46
N ALA A 37 -10.85 3.54 14.78
CA ALA A 37 -10.41 4.51 13.78
C ALA A 37 -9.34 4.00 12.79
N TYR A 38 -8.63 2.92 13.12
CA TYR A 38 -7.57 2.33 12.29
C TYR A 38 -7.92 0.96 11.71
N GLU A 39 -9.11 0.43 11.96
CA GLU A 39 -9.48 -0.95 11.57
C GLU A 39 -9.32 -1.18 10.05
N ASN A 40 -9.84 -0.26 9.22
CA ASN A 40 -9.68 -0.31 7.76
C ASN A 40 -8.21 -0.25 7.33
N SER A 41 -7.44 0.67 7.92
CA SER A 41 -6.02 0.86 7.62
C SER A 41 -5.18 -0.36 8.04
N ALA A 42 -5.49 -0.95 9.21
CA ALA A 42 -4.83 -2.14 9.73
C ALA A 42 -5.17 -3.38 8.89
N SER A 43 -6.43 -3.56 8.50
CA SER A 43 -6.86 -4.61 7.57
C SER A 43 -6.12 -4.49 6.23
N ASN A 44 -6.07 -3.29 5.65
CA ASN A 44 -5.29 -3.05 4.42
C ASN A 44 -3.79 -3.30 4.62
N LEU A 45 -3.21 -2.95 5.76
CA LEU A 45 -1.81 -3.24 6.08
C LEU A 45 -1.54 -4.75 6.07
N LEU A 46 -2.42 -5.58 6.63
CA LEU A 46 -2.29 -7.04 6.57
C LEU A 46 -2.30 -7.54 5.12
N HIS A 47 -3.21 -7.04 4.29
CA HIS A 47 -3.24 -7.36 2.85
C HIS A 47 -1.96 -6.92 2.13
N PHE A 48 -1.43 -5.74 2.48
CA PHE A 48 -0.19 -5.22 1.91
C PHE A 48 1.04 -6.05 2.31
N LEU A 49 1.13 -6.46 3.58
CA LEU A 49 2.18 -7.34 4.05
C LEU A 49 2.11 -8.71 3.37
N ALA A 50 0.92 -9.28 3.20
CA ALA A 50 0.73 -10.51 2.45
C ALA A 50 1.15 -10.35 0.98
N LEU A 51 0.74 -9.26 0.30
CA LEU A 51 1.18 -8.96 -1.07
C LEU A 51 2.72 -8.91 -1.19
N ARG A 52 3.40 -8.30 -0.21
CA ARG A 52 4.85 -8.15 -0.18
C ARG A 52 5.62 -9.45 0.03
N GLN A 53 4.94 -10.55 0.41
CA GLN A 53 5.54 -11.87 0.47
C GLN A 53 5.63 -12.56 -0.90
N HIS A 54 5.04 -11.96 -1.94
CA HIS A 54 5.05 -12.49 -3.29
C HIS A 54 5.91 -11.64 -4.24
N ASP A 55 6.64 -12.30 -5.13
CA ASP A 55 7.27 -11.61 -6.26
C ASP A 55 6.22 -11.28 -7.32
N ILE A 56 5.65 -10.09 -7.23
CA ILE A 56 4.62 -9.62 -8.16
C ILE A 56 5.20 -8.94 -9.41
N ARG A 57 6.52 -8.73 -9.50
CA ARG A 57 7.15 -8.00 -10.62
C ARG A 57 6.76 -8.56 -11.99
N PRO A 58 6.71 -9.90 -12.21
CA PRO A 58 6.24 -10.45 -13.48
C PRO A 58 4.80 -10.06 -13.81
N LEU A 59 3.90 -10.02 -12.82
CA LEU A 59 2.50 -9.61 -13.01
C LEU A 59 2.41 -8.12 -13.33
N GLN A 60 3.19 -7.28 -12.64
CA GLN A 60 3.23 -5.84 -12.89
C GLN A 60 3.69 -5.52 -14.32
N GLN A 61 4.71 -6.23 -14.81
CA GLN A 61 5.18 -6.10 -16.20
C GLN A 61 4.09 -6.50 -17.20
N ARG A 62 3.45 -7.66 -17.00
CA ARG A 62 2.36 -8.13 -17.88
C ARG A 62 1.17 -7.16 -17.88
N LEU A 63 0.79 -6.62 -16.73
CA LEU A 63 -0.25 -5.61 -16.60
C LEU A 63 0.08 -4.32 -17.36
N ALA A 64 1.32 -3.84 -17.25
CA ALA A 64 1.77 -2.65 -17.97
C ALA A 64 1.75 -2.86 -19.49
N LEU A 65 2.14 -4.04 -19.97
CA LEU A 65 2.13 -4.38 -21.40
C LEU A 65 0.72 -4.34 -22.02
N VAL A 66 -0.32 -4.64 -21.23
CA VAL A 66 -1.72 -4.54 -21.67
C VAL A 66 -2.38 -3.21 -21.29
N GLY A 67 -1.61 -2.22 -20.84
CA GLY A 67 -2.09 -0.88 -20.53
C GLY A 67 -2.90 -0.75 -19.23
N LEU A 68 -2.82 -1.73 -18.33
CA LEU A 68 -3.52 -1.72 -17.05
C LEU A 68 -2.63 -1.22 -15.90
N SER A 69 -3.26 -0.90 -14.77
CA SER A 69 -2.55 -0.52 -13.54
C SER A 69 -1.56 -1.62 -13.14
N SER A 70 -0.28 -1.26 -12.99
CA SER A 70 0.78 -2.16 -12.54
C SER A 70 0.78 -2.41 -11.03
N LEU A 71 -0.29 -2.03 -10.32
CA LEU A 71 -0.43 -2.14 -8.87
C LEU A 71 0.60 -1.32 -8.06
N GLY A 72 1.43 -0.48 -8.69
CA GLY A 72 2.47 0.30 -8.01
C GLY A 72 1.97 1.46 -7.13
N ARG A 73 0.64 1.59 -6.97
CA ARG A 73 -0.02 2.54 -6.07
C ARG A 73 -1.11 1.88 -5.23
N SER A 74 -1.05 0.56 -5.08
CA SER A 74 -2.07 -0.21 -4.36
C SER A 74 -1.85 -0.22 -2.85
N GLU A 75 -0.75 0.37 -2.35
CA GLU A 75 -0.34 0.33 -0.93
C GLU A 75 -1.46 0.76 0.02
N SER A 76 -2.24 1.77 -0.37
CA SER A 76 -3.33 2.32 0.44
C SER A 76 -4.64 1.52 0.35
N CYS A 77 -4.77 0.61 -0.63
CA CYS A 77 -6.03 -0.06 -0.96
C CYS A 77 -5.82 -1.34 -1.82
N VAL A 78 -5.13 -2.33 -1.26
CA VAL A 78 -4.60 -3.49 -1.99
C VAL A 78 -5.69 -4.32 -2.67
N LEU A 79 -6.66 -4.82 -1.89
CA LEU A 79 -7.72 -5.68 -2.43
C LEU A 79 -8.65 -4.95 -3.38
N ALA A 80 -8.94 -3.67 -3.12
CA ALA A 80 -9.76 -2.84 -4.00
C ALA A 80 -9.08 -2.64 -5.36
N THR A 81 -7.78 -2.34 -5.38
CA THR A 81 -7.01 -2.18 -6.62
C THR A 81 -6.90 -3.49 -7.39
N LEU A 82 -6.60 -4.61 -6.72
CA LEU A 82 -6.56 -5.94 -7.35
C LEU A 82 -7.91 -6.32 -7.96
N SER A 83 -8.99 -6.11 -7.21
CA SER A 83 -10.35 -6.44 -7.67
C SER A 83 -10.76 -5.58 -8.86
N ALA A 84 -10.38 -4.29 -8.89
CA ALA A 84 -10.63 -3.41 -10.04
C ALA A 84 -9.92 -3.91 -11.30
N VAL A 85 -8.64 -4.31 -11.20
CA VAL A 85 -7.89 -4.86 -12.33
C VAL A 85 -8.48 -6.19 -12.82
N ILE A 86 -8.84 -7.09 -11.89
CA ILE A 86 -9.50 -8.36 -12.21
C ILE A 86 -10.80 -8.13 -12.99
N ARG A 87 -11.65 -7.20 -12.54
CA ARG A 87 -12.91 -6.86 -13.22
C ARG A 87 -12.70 -6.36 -14.65
N VAL A 88 -11.65 -5.57 -14.89
CA VAL A 88 -11.32 -5.10 -16.24
C VAL A 88 -10.89 -6.27 -17.14
N LEU A 89 -10.06 -7.18 -16.63
CA LEU A 89 -9.64 -8.37 -17.37
C LEU A 89 -10.82 -9.32 -17.67
N GLU A 90 -11.70 -9.55 -16.70
CA GLU A 90 -12.94 -10.33 -16.89
C GLU A 90 -13.82 -9.72 -18.00
N ALA A 91 -13.96 -8.38 -18.01
CA ALA A 91 -14.73 -7.67 -19.03
C ALA A 91 -14.10 -7.80 -20.43
N ILE A 92 -12.77 -7.71 -20.55
CA ILE A 92 -12.06 -7.92 -21.81
C ILE A 92 -12.27 -9.33 -22.36
N LEU A 93 -12.33 -10.34 -21.48
CA LEU A 93 -12.57 -11.74 -21.85
C LEU A 93 -14.06 -12.08 -22.06
N GLY A 94 -14.98 -11.13 -21.87
CA GLY A 94 -16.42 -11.37 -21.95
C GLY A 94 -16.97 -12.31 -20.85
N GLN A 95 -16.24 -12.46 -19.74
CA GLN A 95 -16.65 -13.30 -18.62
C GLN A 95 -17.62 -12.55 -17.70
N ARG A 96 -18.56 -13.27 -17.07
CA ARG A 96 -19.33 -12.73 -15.94
C ARG A 96 -18.41 -12.64 -14.72
N HIS A 97 -18.55 -11.56 -13.95
CA HIS A 97 -17.68 -11.25 -12.82
C HIS A 97 -17.55 -12.44 -11.85
N HIS A 98 -16.34 -12.93 -11.61
CA HIS A 98 -16.05 -13.98 -10.62
C HIS A 98 -15.79 -13.40 -9.23
N VAL A 99 -15.32 -12.15 -9.13
CA VAL A 99 -15.14 -11.47 -7.85
C VAL A 99 -16.48 -10.91 -7.38
N SER A 100 -17.08 -11.56 -6.39
CA SER A 100 -18.31 -11.10 -5.75
C SER A 100 -18.11 -9.70 -5.17
N GLU A 101 -19.09 -8.80 -5.37
CA GLU A 101 -19.15 -7.47 -4.74
C GLU A 101 -19.30 -7.52 -3.21
N LYS A 102 -19.29 -8.71 -2.59
CA LYS A 102 -19.19 -8.82 -1.14
C LYS A 102 -17.92 -8.10 -0.70
N LYS A 103 -18.08 -6.98 0.00
CA LYS A 103 -17.00 -6.28 0.69
C LYS A 103 -16.18 -7.33 1.44
N ASP A 104 -14.93 -7.53 1.02
CA ASP A 104 -13.97 -8.37 1.75
C ASP A 104 -13.66 -7.65 3.06
N GLY A 105 -14.52 -7.84 4.06
CA GLY A 105 -14.41 -7.20 5.38
C GLY A 105 -14.28 -5.66 5.34
N ALA A 106 -13.72 -5.13 6.42
CA ALA A 106 -13.36 -3.73 6.57
C ALA A 106 -12.12 -3.41 5.71
N THR A 107 -12.33 -3.18 4.41
CA THR A 107 -11.27 -2.74 3.48
C THR A 107 -11.60 -1.38 2.90
N PRO A 108 -10.61 -0.46 2.81
CA PRO A 108 -10.84 0.86 2.24
C PRO A 108 -11.08 0.75 0.74
N ALA A 109 -12.01 1.56 0.23
CA ALA A 109 -12.10 1.82 -1.20
C ALA A 109 -10.83 2.56 -1.68
N ILE A 110 -10.61 2.62 -3.00
CA ILE A 110 -9.40 3.23 -3.56
C ILE A 110 -9.26 4.70 -3.12
N GLU A 111 -10.33 5.48 -3.23
CA GLU A 111 -10.34 6.90 -2.86
C GLU A 111 -10.16 7.09 -1.34
N ASP A 112 -10.85 6.27 -0.54
CA ASP A 112 -10.76 6.30 0.92
C ASP A 112 -9.36 5.95 1.42
N GLY A 113 -8.67 5.00 0.77
CA GLY A 113 -7.32 4.59 1.15
C GLY A 113 -6.30 5.73 1.09
N PHE A 114 -6.32 6.51 0.00
CA PHE A 114 -5.45 7.68 -0.12
C PHE A 114 -5.76 8.75 0.92
N LYS A 115 -7.04 8.97 1.19
CA LYS A 115 -7.47 9.93 2.21
C LYS A 115 -7.01 9.50 3.60
N LEU A 116 -7.27 8.26 4.00
CA LEU A 116 -6.85 7.71 5.30
C LEU A 116 -5.34 7.79 5.48
N LEU A 117 -4.56 7.48 4.43
CA LEU A 117 -3.10 7.58 4.48
C LEU A 117 -2.64 9.03 4.76
N ASN A 118 -3.23 10.00 4.07
CA ASN A 118 -2.90 11.42 4.28
C ASN A 118 -3.34 11.90 5.67
N ASP A 119 -4.57 11.59 6.08
CA ASP A 119 -5.10 11.99 7.39
C ASP A 119 -4.27 11.42 8.54
N HIS A 120 -3.85 10.16 8.44
CA HIS A 120 -2.97 9.54 9.44
C HIS A 120 -1.55 10.11 9.41
N ALA A 121 -1.00 10.42 8.21
CA ALA A 121 0.30 11.06 8.09
C ALA A 121 0.30 12.47 8.70
N ASP A 122 -0.77 13.24 8.50
CA ASP A 122 -0.96 14.56 9.09
C ASP A 122 -1.06 14.47 10.63
N GLN A 123 -1.82 13.51 11.15
CA GLN A 123 -1.96 13.30 12.60
C GLN A 123 -0.65 12.86 13.26
N LEU A 124 0.14 12.03 12.59
CA LEU A 124 1.37 11.47 13.14
C LEU A 124 2.59 12.39 12.98
N LEU A 125 2.73 13.01 11.81
CA LEU A 125 3.94 13.75 11.41
C LEU A 125 3.71 15.27 11.30
N GLY A 126 2.47 15.74 11.51
CA GLY A 126 2.07 17.11 11.24
C GLY A 126 1.75 17.33 9.75
N SER A 127 1.10 18.46 9.46
CA SER A 127 0.70 18.87 8.10
C SER A 127 1.89 19.01 7.15
N ALA A 128 1.68 18.70 5.88
CA ALA A 128 2.70 18.88 4.86
C ALA A 128 3.07 20.36 4.72
N ASN A 129 4.30 20.64 4.30
CA ASN A 129 4.68 21.99 3.91
C ASN A 129 3.88 22.42 2.66
N SER A 130 3.49 23.70 2.54
CA SER A 130 2.75 24.20 1.37
C SER A 130 3.45 23.95 0.03
N GLU A 131 4.77 23.80 0.03
CA GLU A 131 5.57 23.60 -1.19
C GLU A 131 5.68 22.12 -1.62
N ARG A 132 5.35 21.16 -0.74
CA ARG A 132 5.44 19.72 -1.04
C ARG A 132 4.45 18.87 -0.25
N THR A 133 3.98 17.79 -0.87
CA THR A 133 3.05 16.85 -0.21
C THR A 133 3.74 15.82 0.70
N VAL A 134 5.04 15.59 0.50
CA VAL A 134 5.83 14.56 1.20
C VAL A 134 6.50 15.08 2.46
N ARG A 135 6.80 14.16 3.39
CA ARG A 135 7.63 14.43 4.58
C ARG A 135 9.03 13.89 4.37
N ILE A 136 10.06 14.67 4.67
CA ILE A 136 11.45 14.25 4.65
C ILE A 136 11.85 13.75 6.02
N MET A 137 12.12 12.45 6.10
CA MET A 137 12.74 11.81 7.23
C MET A 137 14.26 11.76 7.01
N VAL A 138 15.05 12.30 7.95
CA VAL A 138 16.51 12.28 7.89
C VAL A 138 17.04 11.33 8.95
N THR A 139 17.97 10.44 8.58
CA THR A 139 18.71 9.65 9.56
C THR A 139 19.75 10.53 10.21
N MET A 140 19.72 10.66 11.53
CA MET A 140 20.67 11.52 12.22
C MET A 140 22.08 10.98 12.11
N PRO A 141 23.04 11.82 11.68
CA PRO A 141 24.44 11.49 11.77
C PRO A 141 24.89 11.63 13.24
N THR A 142 25.92 10.89 13.63
CA THR A 142 26.42 10.82 15.02
C THR A 142 26.90 12.17 15.54
N GLU A 143 27.39 13.04 14.66
CA GLU A 143 27.81 14.41 14.96
C GLU A 143 26.65 15.25 15.52
N ALA A 144 25.40 14.98 15.10
CA ALA A 144 24.22 15.71 15.58
C ALA A 144 23.96 15.51 17.08
N ALA A 145 24.53 14.47 17.70
CA ALA A 145 24.48 14.27 19.14
C ALA A 145 25.32 15.30 19.93
N HIS A 146 26.33 15.88 19.28
CA HIS A 146 27.28 16.81 19.90
C HIS A 146 27.19 18.23 19.35
N ASP A 147 26.63 18.40 18.15
CA ASP A 147 26.41 19.69 17.51
C ASP A 147 24.92 19.91 17.17
N PRO A 148 24.16 20.59 18.06
CA PRO A 148 22.76 20.95 17.81
C PRO A 148 22.56 21.83 16.57
N ALA A 149 23.59 22.53 16.09
CA ALA A 149 23.48 23.37 14.89
C ALA A 149 23.13 22.54 13.64
N ILE A 150 23.55 21.27 13.58
CA ILE A 150 23.20 20.35 12.50
C ILE A 150 21.69 20.16 12.42
N ILE A 151 21.02 19.95 13.56
CA ILE A 151 19.55 19.77 13.61
C ILE A 151 18.85 21.03 13.10
N HIS A 152 19.27 22.21 13.56
CA HIS A 152 18.70 23.48 13.10
C HIS A 152 18.86 23.68 11.60
N GLN A 153 20.03 23.35 11.05
CA GLN A 153 20.27 23.43 9.60
C GLN A 153 19.40 22.44 8.83
N LEU A 154 19.24 21.21 9.30
CA LEU A 154 18.37 20.21 8.68
C LEU A 154 16.90 20.64 8.70
N MET A 155 16.42 21.19 9.82
CA MET A 155 15.08 21.76 9.91
C MET A 155 14.90 22.93 8.92
N ALA A 156 15.86 23.85 8.86
CA ALA A 156 15.83 24.99 7.93
C ALA A 156 15.87 24.56 6.45
N ARG A 157 16.41 23.37 6.16
CA ARG A 157 16.42 22.74 4.83
C ARG A 157 15.21 21.83 4.58
N GLY A 158 14.25 21.79 5.51
CA GLY A 158 13.01 21.06 5.36
C GLY A 158 13.10 19.59 5.75
N MET A 159 13.77 19.25 6.84
CA MET A 159 13.51 17.99 7.56
C MET A 159 12.18 18.09 8.32
N ASP A 160 11.32 17.08 8.22
CA ASP A 160 10.08 16.99 9.03
C ASP A 160 10.17 15.92 10.12
N CYS A 161 10.97 14.88 9.90
CA CYS A 161 11.10 13.75 10.82
C CYS A 161 12.56 13.39 11.06
N MET A 162 12.92 13.23 12.33
CA MET A 162 14.23 12.80 12.76
C MET A 162 14.22 11.27 13.00
N ARG A 163 15.02 10.51 12.24
CA ARG A 163 15.24 9.08 12.47
C ARG A 163 16.53 8.87 13.25
N ILE A 164 16.41 8.38 14.47
CA ILE A 164 17.55 7.90 15.27
C ILE A 164 17.76 6.43 14.95
N ASN A 165 18.91 6.07 14.39
CA ASN A 165 19.25 4.69 14.08
C ASN A 165 20.03 4.06 15.24
N CYS A 166 19.40 3.18 16.03
CA CYS A 166 20.05 2.53 17.17
C CYS A 166 20.83 1.25 16.80
N ALA A 167 20.98 0.92 15.51
CA ALA A 167 21.77 -0.24 15.07
C ALA A 167 23.29 0.05 15.03
N HIS A 168 23.66 1.32 15.11
CA HIS A 168 25.02 1.82 15.12
C HIS A 168 25.12 2.93 16.19
N ASP A 169 26.33 3.10 16.73
CA ASP A 169 26.72 4.05 17.79
C ASP A 169 25.93 3.95 19.11
#